data_AF-A0A349EIS3-F1
#
_entry.id   AF-A0A349EIS3-F1
#
_cell.length_a   1.000
_cell.length_b   1.000
_cell.length_c   1.000
_cell.angle_alpha   90.00
_cell.angle_beta   90.00
_cell.angle_gamma   90.00
#
_symmetry.space_group_name_H-M   'P 1'
#
loop_
_entity.id
_entity.type
_entity.pdbx_description
1 polymer ?
#
loop_
_entity_poly.entity_id
_entity_poly.type
_entity_poly.pdbx_seq_one_letter_code
_entity_poly.pdbx_strand_id
1 'polypeptide(L)'
;MLTAAQLKAARALLSMDQRTLAEAAELSLPTIQRMEGSDGAIRGNIDSLVKLIAALETAGVELISEGAVSEGGGRGVRLKG
;
A
#
# COMPACT_ATOMS: atom_id res chain seq x y z
N MET A 1 -7.68 -6.36 -5.36
CA MET A 1 -7.31 -4.96 -5.70
C MET A 1 -6.89 -4.24 -4.42
N LEU A 2 -5.86 -3.38 -4.46
CA LEU A 2 -5.45 -2.60 -3.28
C LEU A 2 -6.40 -1.42 -3.06
N THR A 3 -6.84 -1.20 -1.82
CA THR A 3 -7.72 -0.09 -1.44
C THR A 3 -6.94 1.06 -0.80
N ALA A 4 -7.51 2.26 -0.83
CA ALA A 4 -6.94 3.43 -0.16
C ALA A 4 -6.75 3.21 1.35
N ALA A 5 -7.67 2.46 1.98
CA ALA A 5 -7.56 2.09 3.40
C ALA A 5 -6.38 1.15 3.65
N GLN A 6 -6.18 0.13 2.81
CA GLN A 6 -5.03 -0.77 2.89
C GLN A 6 -3.71 -0.04 2.65
N LEU A 7 -3.67 0.90 1.69
CA LEU A 7 -2.49 1.72 1.44
C LEU A 7 -2.12 2.57 2.66
N LYS A 8 -3.10 3.27 3.25
CA LYS A 8 -2.89 4.05 4.48
C LYS A 8 -2.43 3.18 5.66
N ALA A 9 -2.99 1.97 5.79
CA ALA A 9 -2.59 1.02 6.82
C ALA A 9 -1.15 0.55 6.63
N ALA A 10 -0.76 0.17 5.41
CA ALA A 10 0.62 -0.22 5.07
C ALA A 10 1.60 0.91 5.40
N ARG A 11 1.27 2.14 5.01
CA ARG A 11 2.09 3.31 5.32
C ARG A 11 2.24 3.55 6.82
N ALA A 12 1.15 3.40 7.58
CA ALA A 12 1.17 3.56 9.04
C ALA A 12 2.03 2.49 9.72
N LEU A 13 2.00 1.23 9.25
CA LEU A 13 2.88 0.16 9.76
C LEU A 13 4.38 0.51 9.56
N LEU A 14 4.70 1.16 8.45
CA LEU A 14 6.05 1.60 8.11
C LEU A 14 6.45 2.93 8.77
N SER A 15 5.56 3.57 9.53
CA SER A 15 5.78 4.92 10.08
C SER A 15 6.16 5.98 9.03
N MET A 16 5.72 5.79 7.78
CA MET A 16 6.00 6.70 6.68
C MET A 16 4.94 7.81 6.62
N ASP A 17 5.35 9.02 6.24
CA ASP A 17 4.40 10.02 5.76
C ASP A 17 4.16 9.87 4.24
N GLN A 18 3.25 10.66 3.67
CA GLN A 18 2.94 10.58 2.23
C GLN A 18 4.12 10.96 1.34
N ARG A 19 5.01 11.85 1.81
CA ARG A 19 6.19 12.29 1.07
C ARG A 19 7.25 11.20 1.06
N THR A 20 7.51 10.58 2.21
CA THR A 20 8.43 9.43 2.31
C THR A 20 7.99 8.28 1.41
N LEU A 21 6.70 7.95 1.39
CA LEU A 21 6.18 6.91 0.50
C LEU A 21 6.29 7.31 -0.98
N ALA A 22 6.04 8.58 -1.32
CA ALA A 22 6.19 9.08 -2.68
C ALA A 22 7.64 8.95 -3.17
N GLU A 23 8.60 9.34 -2.33
CA GLU A 23 10.03 9.22 -2.61
C GLU A 23 10.45 7.75 -2.77
N ALA A 24 10.05 6.88 -1.85
CA ALA A 24 10.36 5.44 -1.91
C ALA A 24 9.77 4.74 -3.14
N ALA A 25 8.61 5.18 -3.61
CA ALA A 25 7.94 4.63 -4.79
C ALA A 25 8.33 5.32 -6.10
N GLU A 26 9.22 6.32 -6.08
CA GLU A 26 9.54 7.15 -7.25
C GLU A 26 8.28 7.75 -7.92
N LEU A 27 7.30 8.15 -7.10
CA LEU A 27 6.05 8.77 -7.52
C LEU A 27 5.97 10.20 -7.01
N SER A 28 5.16 11.02 -7.67
CA SER A 28 4.89 12.37 -7.17
C SER A 28 3.97 12.33 -5.94
N LEU A 29 4.20 13.24 -4.98
CA LEU A 29 3.33 13.39 -3.81
C LEU A 29 1.82 13.52 -4.17
N PRO A 30 1.42 14.30 -5.20
CA PRO A 30 0.01 14.34 -5.63
C PRO A 30 -0.54 12.99 -6.10
N THR A 31 0.31 12.11 -6.63
CA THR A 31 -0.11 10.76 -7.03
C THR A 31 -0.46 9.92 -5.81
N ILE A 32 0.39 9.92 -4.78
CA ILE A 32 0.12 9.24 -3.51
C ILE A 32 -1.12 9.81 -2.83
N GLN A 33 -1.26 11.14 -2.76
CA GLN A 33 -2.43 11.80 -2.18
C GLN A 33 -3.74 11.38 -2.86
N ARG A 34 -3.75 11.34 -4.20
CA ARG A 34 -4.90 10.89 -4.99
C ARG A 34 -5.21 9.41 -4.76
N MET A 35 -4.19 8.55 -4.64
CA MET A 35 -4.38 7.13 -4.33
C MET A 35 -4.99 6.94 -2.93
N GLU A 36 -4.46 7.61 -1.90
CA GLU A 36 -4.98 7.53 -0.53
C GLU A 36 -6.35 8.21 -0.35
N GLY A 37 -6.71 9.13 -1.24
CA GLY A 37 -8.01 9.80 -1.31
C GLY A 37 -9.05 9.09 -2.16
N SER A 38 -8.76 7.89 -2.70
CA SER A 38 -9.72 7.13 -3.51
C SER A 38 -10.82 6.50 -2.63
N ASP A 39 -12.07 6.57 -3.08
CA ASP A 39 -13.20 5.86 -2.46
C ASP A 39 -13.16 4.38 -2.86
N GLY A 40 -12.44 3.58 -2.08
CA GLY A 40 -12.28 2.14 -2.28
C GLY A 40 -10.95 1.77 -2.95
N ALA A 41 -11.00 1.07 -4.08
CA ALA A 41 -9.81 0.62 -4.79
C ALA A 41 -9.00 1.81 -5.35
N ILE A 42 -7.69 1.81 -5.15
CA ILE A 42 -6.82 2.85 -5.71
C ILE A 42 -6.78 2.75 -7.24
N ARG A 43 -6.74 3.90 -7.91
CA ARG A 43 -6.63 3.99 -9.36
C ARG A 43 -5.28 4.58 -9.77
N GLY A 44 -4.67 3.99 -10.78
CA GLY A 44 -3.39 4.42 -11.34
C GLY A 44 -3.08 3.62 -12.60
N ASN A 45 -2.07 4.07 -13.36
CA ASN A 45 -1.51 3.23 -14.41
C ASN A 45 -0.75 2.06 -13.78
N ILE A 46 -0.51 1.01 -14.58
CA ILE A 46 0.13 -0.22 -14.11
C ILE A 46 1.53 0.07 -13.54
N ASP A 47 2.33 0.89 -14.22
CA ASP A 47 3.69 1.26 -13.79
C ASP A 47 3.71 1.86 -12.37
N SER A 48 2.80 2.79 -12.08
CA SER A 48 2.71 3.43 -10.77
C SER A 48 2.28 2.44 -9.68
N LEU A 49 1.36 1.52 -10.01
CA LEU A 49 0.92 0.49 -9.06
C LEU A 49 2.05 -0.49 -8.75
N VAL A 50 2.84 -0.89 -9.76
CA VAL A 50 4.00 -1.77 -9.59
C VAL A 50 5.06 -1.12 -8.70
N LYS A 51 5.43 0.15 -8.96
CA LYS A 51 6.38 0.89 -8.15
C LYS A 51 5.93 1.04 -6.69
N LEU A 52 4.64 1.35 -6.49
CA LEU A 52 4.08 1.48 -5.15
C LEU A 52 4.17 0.16 -4.36
N ILE A 53 3.76 -0.95 -4.98
CA ILE A 53 3.81 -2.27 -4.33
C ILE A 53 5.25 -2.64 -4.00
N ALA A 54 6.16 -2.50 -4.96
CA ALA A 54 7.58 -2.80 -4.75
C ALA A 54 8.20 -1.95 -3.63
N ALA A 55 7.83 -0.68 -3.50
CA ALA A 55 8.31 0.18 -2.42
C ALA A 55 7.83 -0.27 -1.04
N LEU A 56 6.56 -0.69 -0.93
CA LEU A 56 6.01 -1.23 0.32
C LEU A 56 6.69 -2.55 0.72
N GLU A 57 6.89 -3.45 -0.25
CA GLU A 57 7.59 -4.73 -0.04
C GLU A 57 9.05 -4.52 0.38
N THR A 58 9.77 -3.64 -0.32
CA THR A 58 11.16 -3.29 0.00
C THR A 58 11.29 -2.66 1.40
N ALA A 59 10.29 -1.88 1.81
CA ALA A 59 10.24 -1.29 3.15
C ALA A 59 9.84 -2.29 4.25
N GLY A 60 9.42 -3.52 3.90
CA GLY A 60 9.12 -4.60 4.84
C GLY A 60 7.64 -4.88 5.06
N VAL A 61 6.73 -4.36 4.23
CA VAL A 61 5.31 -4.74 4.24
C VAL A 61 5.02 -5.79 3.18
N GLU A 62 4.46 -6.91 3.61
CA GLU A 62 3.91 -7.92 2.70
C GLU A 62 2.42 -7.65 2.44
N LEU A 63 2.03 -7.55 1.16
CA LEU A 63 0.63 -7.42 0.77
C LEU A 63 0.03 -8.81 0.50
N ILE A 64 -0.89 -9.22 1.37
CA ILE A 64 -1.57 -10.50 1.25
C ILE A 64 -2.72 -10.38 0.25
N SER A 65 -2.72 -11.24 -0.77
CA SER A 65 -3.78 -11.29 -1.77
C SER A 65 -5.11 -11.74 -1.17
N GLU A 66 -6.21 -11.38 -1.83
CA GLU A 66 -7.55 -11.77 -1.40
C GLU A 66 -7.68 -13.31 -1.31
N GLY A 67 -8.17 -13.80 -0.18
CA GLY A 67 -8.31 -15.24 0.09
C GLY A 67 -6.99 -15.98 0.34
N ALA A 68 -5.83 -15.32 0.25
CA ALA A 68 -4.55 -15.96 0.47
C ALA A 68 -4.31 -16.26 1.95
N VAL A 69 -3.61 -17.37 2.21
CA VAL A 69 -3.14 -17.75 3.54
C VAL A 69 -1.87 -16.94 3.86
N SER A 70 -1.77 -16.41 5.08
CA SER A 70 -0.54 -15.80 5.58
C SER A 70 0.42 -16.89 6.04
N GLU A 71 1.18 -17.46 5.10
CA GLU A 71 2.06 -18.60 5.36
C GLU A 71 3.18 -18.27 6.36
N GLY A 72 3.70 -17.04 6.32
CA GLY A 72 4.74 -16.56 7.23
C GLY A 72 4.29 -16.48 8.70
N GLY A 73 2.98 -16.53 8.98
CA GLY A 73 2.44 -16.73 10.31
C GLY A 73 2.92 -15.73 11.36
N GLY A 74 2.49 -14.46 11.25
CA GLY A 74 2.79 -13.39 12.20
C GLY A 74 1.54 -12.76 12.82
N ARG A 75 1.73 -11.89 13.82
CA ARG A 75 0.64 -11.03 14.30
C ARG A 75 0.30 -10.02 13.21
N GLY A 76 -0.94 -9.99 12.78
CA GLY A 76 -1.43 -9.08 11.74
C GLY A 76 -2.81 -8.54 12.06
N VAL A 77 -3.22 -7.54 11.29
CA VAL A 77 -4.56 -6.96 11.35
C VAL A 77 -5.26 -7.12 10.01
N ARG A 78 -6.55 -7.47 10.03
CA ARG A 78 -7.41 -7.49 8.85
C ARG A 78 -8.74 -6.82 9.18
N LEU A 79 -9.31 -6.11 8.22
CA LEU A 79 -10.70 -5.67 8.33
C LEU A 79 -11.60 -6.92 8.34
N LYS A 80 -12.62 -6.91 9.19
CA LYS A 80 -13.67 -7.92 9.16
C LYS A 80 -14.63 -7.61 8.01
N GLY A 81 -14.90 -8.61 7.18
CA GLY A 81 -16.03 -8.67 6.25
C GLY A 81 -17.13 -9.52 6.84
#